data_AF-U5Q410-F1
#
_entry.id   AF-U5Q410-F1
#
_cell.length_a   1.000
_cell.length_b   1.000
_cell.length_c   1.000
_cell.angle_alpha   90.00
_cell.angle_beta   90.00
_cell.angle_gamma   90.00
#
_symmetry.space_group_name_H-M   'P 1'
#
loop_
_entity.id
_entity.type
_entity.pdbx_description
1 polymer ?
#
loop_
_entity_poly.entity_id
_entity_poly.type
_entity_poly.pdbx_seq_one_letter_code
_entity_poly.pdbx_strand_id
1 'polypeptide(L)'
;MIFNQTEEQEREYLQSVISIVRGVVANTDHSVKEHVDTLQEYKEYLWNNKDIDPQEIRSMRESILNLYASGESVISKRARIARIIDNPYFGRIDFRKEGEKGSATPIYIGVQNFYHRKKCANLIYDWRAPVAGMFYDQETGEAGYQSPSGAVRGEISLKRQYRIRKSRLEFMFESSVTIQDDILQKELVTNTDEKMRNIVATIQKEQNRIIRNMDALVLIIQGVAGSGKTSIALHRIAYLLYAMKGGLESSDVLIISPNKVFADYISNVLPELGEEMVPESSVGEILAGVLDSRYRYQTFLEQAEMLITDPQPAYVERMRYKSSYEFVTQLERFIIFAENNFFKAADLKLTEHITIPSEYIDAQFRRFNRYPMRARFDAMADYIVEMAYTDCRIVVSHLTDVC
;
A
#
# COMPACT_ATOMS: atom_id res chain seq x y z
N MET A 1 5.49 37.87 -13.70
CA MET A 1 6.30 38.11 -12.48
C MET A 1 7.01 36.82 -12.12
N ILE A 2 8.33 36.85 -11.96
CA ILE A 2 9.08 35.72 -11.40
C ILE A 2 8.75 35.70 -9.91
N PHE A 3 8.12 34.63 -9.44
CA PHE A 3 7.70 34.46 -8.05
C PHE A 3 8.94 34.15 -7.18
N ASN A 4 9.05 34.72 -5.97
CA ASN A 4 10.14 34.52 -4.98
C ASN A 4 11.55 34.27 -5.57
N GLN A 5 12.29 35.33 -5.90
CA GLN A 5 13.65 35.27 -6.43
C GLN A 5 14.69 34.98 -5.33
N THR A 6 14.53 35.55 -4.13
CA THR A 6 15.52 35.45 -3.05
C THR A 6 15.16 34.37 -2.03
N GLU A 7 16.17 33.90 -1.28
CA GLU A 7 15.96 32.96 -0.18
C GLU A 7 15.03 33.54 0.91
N GLU A 8 15.12 34.85 1.18
CA GLU A 8 14.23 35.54 2.13
C GLU A 8 12.76 35.47 1.70
N GLN A 9 12.47 35.69 0.41
CA GLN A 9 11.11 35.56 -0.14
C GLN A 9 10.60 34.12 -0.04
N GLU A 10 11.48 33.12 -0.22
CA GLU A 10 11.11 31.71 -0.05
C GLU A 10 10.87 31.36 1.43
N ARG A 11 11.61 31.96 2.37
CA ARG A 11 11.36 31.81 3.81
C ARG A 11 10.01 32.40 4.20
N GLU A 12 9.67 33.60 3.70
CA GLU A 12 8.36 34.23 3.92
C GLU A 12 7.22 33.42 3.32
N TYR A 13 7.40 32.94 2.08
CA TYR A 13 6.41 32.08 1.43
C TYR A 13 6.19 30.77 2.18
N LEU A 14 7.27 30.13 2.65
CA LEU A 14 7.18 28.94 3.49
C LEU A 14 6.34 29.21 4.74
N GLN A 15 6.58 30.31 5.46
CA GLN A 15 5.78 30.67 6.64
C GLN A 15 4.31 30.94 6.28
N SER A 16 4.05 31.57 5.14
CA SER A 16 2.68 31.77 4.63
C SER A 16 1.97 30.44 4.38
N VAL A 17 2.62 29.50 3.68
CA VAL A 17 2.09 28.17 3.41
C VAL A 17 1.80 27.43 4.71
N ILE A 18 2.75 27.42 5.66
CA ILE A 18 2.60 26.76 6.95
C ILE A 18 1.44 27.35 7.77
N SER A 19 1.30 28.68 7.76
CA SER A 19 0.17 29.35 8.41
C SER A 19 -1.18 28.92 7.81
N ILE A 20 -1.27 28.84 6.48
CA ILE A 20 -2.47 28.35 5.79
C ILE A 20 -2.76 26.88 6.17
N VAL A 21 -1.74 26.01 6.15
CA VAL A 21 -1.89 24.59 6.51
C VAL A 21 -2.34 24.44 7.96
N ARG A 22 -1.72 25.16 8.91
CA ARG A 22 -2.12 25.16 10.33
C ARG A 22 -3.55 25.64 10.53
N GLY A 23 -3.96 26.68 9.81
CA GLY A 23 -5.34 27.15 9.84
C GLY A 23 -6.33 26.11 9.34
N VAL A 24 -5.96 25.33 8.30
CA VAL A 24 -6.78 24.20 7.85
C VAL A 24 -6.82 23.10 8.91
N VAL A 25 -5.68 22.71 9.50
CA VAL A 25 -5.64 21.70 10.57
C VAL A 25 -6.55 22.09 11.73
N ALA A 26 -6.45 23.32 12.23
CA ALA A 26 -7.29 23.83 13.32
C ALA A 26 -8.79 23.79 12.99
N ASN A 27 -9.18 24.11 11.74
CA ASN A 27 -10.57 23.97 11.31
C ASN A 27 -11.02 22.51 11.29
N THR A 28 -10.16 21.59 10.85
CA THR A 28 -10.43 20.14 10.95
C THR A 28 -10.53 19.66 12.39
N ASP A 29 -9.71 20.17 13.31
CA ASP A 29 -9.78 19.83 14.74
C ASP A 29 -11.14 20.22 15.33
N HIS A 30 -11.65 21.40 14.97
CA HIS A 30 -12.98 21.83 15.36
C HIS A 30 -14.06 20.87 14.82
N SER A 31 -13.97 20.50 13.55
CA SER A 31 -14.93 19.58 12.93
C SER A 31 -14.87 18.17 13.55
N VAL A 32 -13.68 17.65 13.89
CA VAL A 32 -13.55 16.38 14.62
C VAL A 32 -14.25 16.47 15.98
N LYS A 33 -14.04 17.58 16.70
CA LYS A 33 -14.69 17.80 17.99
C LYS A 33 -16.22 17.81 17.86
N GLU A 34 -16.77 18.52 16.88
CA GLU A 34 -18.22 18.54 16.61
C GLU A 34 -18.78 17.13 16.38
N HIS A 35 -18.07 16.27 15.63
CA HIS A 35 -18.50 14.88 15.41
C HIS A 35 -18.50 14.07 16.71
N VAL A 36 -17.48 14.25 17.55
CA VAL A 36 -17.38 13.56 18.86
C VAL A 36 -18.49 14.03 19.80
N ASP A 37 -18.71 15.34 19.90
CA ASP A 37 -19.74 15.93 20.75
C ASP A 37 -21.14 15.43 20.31
N THR A 38 -21.41 15.41 19.00
CA THR A 38 -22.68 14.89 18.45
C THR A 38 -22.86 13.38 18.72
N LEU A 39 -21.81 12.56 18.62
CA LEU A 39 -21.87 11.14 18.98
C LEU A 39 -22.17 10.93 20.47
N GLN A 40 -21.65 11.80 21.33
CA GLN A 40 -21.93 11.77 22.75
C GLN A 40 -23.39 12.12 23.04
N GLU A 41 -23.95 13.12 22.37
CA GLU A 41 -25.38 13.46 22.47
C GLU A 41 -26.28 12.29 22.08
N TYR A 42 -25.98 11.59 20.97
CA TYR A 42 -26.71 10.39 20.57
C TYR A 42 -26.64 9.28 21.63
N LYS A 43 -25.46 9.06 22.22
CA LYS A 43 -25.27 8.08 23.29
C LYS A 43 -26.09 8.44 24.53
N GLU A 44 -26.08 9.70 24.94
CA GLU A 44 -26.85 10.20 26.09
C GLU A 44 -28.36 10.08 25.84
N TYR A 45 -28.83 10.40 24.63
CA TYR A 45 -30.22 10.23 24.23
C TYR A 45 -30.68 8.77 24.34
N LEU A 46 -29.89 7.84 23.78
CA LEU A 46 -30.14 6.40 23.84
C LEU A 46 -30.13 5.85 25.27
N TRP A 47 -29.29 6.40 26.15
CA TRP A 47 -29.17 5.94 27.53
C TRP A 47 -30.33 6.43 28.41
N ASN A 48 -30.79 7.67 28.18
CA ASN A 48 -31.80 8.32 29.00
C ASN A 48 -33.24 7.95 28.58
N ASN A 49 -33.46 7.60 27.30
CA ASN A 49 -34.77 7.23 26.79
C ASN A 49 -34.87 5.71 26.60
N LYS A 50 -35.69 5.03 27.43
CA LYS A 50 -35.88 3.57 27.37
C LYS A 50 -37.03 3.14 26.46
N ASP A 51 -37.96 4.05 26.16
CA ASP A 51 -39.16 3.80 25.35
C ASP A 51 -39.02 4.42 23.94
N ILE A 52 -37.92 4.13 23.25
CA ILE A 52 -37.67 4.64 21.89
C ILE A 52 -38.35 3.73 20.87
N ASP A 53 -39.08 4.32 19.92
CA ASP A 53 -39.74 3.59 18.84
C ASP A 53 -38.71 2.85 17.94
N PRO A 54 -38.98 1.60 17.52
CA PRO A 54 -38.04 0.85 16.67
C PRO A 54 -37.65 1.55 15.36
N GLN A 55 -38.50 2.41 14.79
CA GLN A 55 -38.17 3.16 13.58
C GLN A 55 -37.16 4.28 13.87
N GLU A 56 -37.31 4.93 15.01
CA GLU A 56 -36.40 5.97 15.49
C GLU A 56 -35.02 5.38 15.82
N ILE A 57 -34.96 4.21 16.46
CA ILE A 57 -33.69 3.48 16.70
C ILE A 57 -32.97 3.19 15.38
N ARG A 58 -33.69 2.75 14.34
CA ARG A 58 -33.10 2.46 13.03
C ARG A 58 -32.54 3.72 12.38
N SER A 59 -33.32 4.81 12.36
CA SER A 59 -32.88 6.08 11.79
C SER A 59 -31.65 6.62 12.52
N MET A 60 -31.64 6.57 13.85
CA MET A 60 -30.52 7.03 14.65
C MET A 60 -29.27 6.16 14.46
N ARG A 61 -29.42 4.83 14.32
CA ARG A 61 -28.31 3.94 13.98
C ARG A 61 -27.68 4.30 12.64
N GLU A 62 -28.49 4.59 11.63
CA GLU A 62 -28.01 5.03 10.33
C GLU A 62 -27.25 6.36 10.41
N SER A 63 -27.80 7.35 11.13
CA SER A 63 -27.14 8.62 11.39
C SER A 63 -25.80 8.47 12.13
N ILE A 64 -25.74 7.60 13.14
CA ILE A 64 -24.49 7.28 13.87
C ILE A 64 -23.47 6.66 12.94
N LEU A 65 -23.87 5.68 12.11
CA LEU A 65 -22.96 5.03 11.16
C LEU A 65 -22.40 6.04 10.14
N ASN A 66 -23.25 6.91 9.61
CA ASN A 66 -22.84 7.97 8.68
C ASN A 66 -21.89 8.97 9.35
N LEU A 67 -22.20 9.39 10.59
CA LEU A 67 -21.38 10.31 11.36
C LEU A 67 -20.03 9.68 11.74
N TYR A 68 -20.00 8.39 12.03
CA TYR A 68 -18.77 7.66 12.31
C TYR A 68 -17.89 7.58 11.05
N ALA A 69 -18.48 7.21 9.90
CA ALA A 69 -17.77 7.15 8.63
C ALA A 69 -17.24 8.53 8.19
N SER A 70 -18.03 9.60 8.35
CA SER A 70 -17.58 10.96 8.06
C SER A 70 -16.49 11.41 9.04
N GLY A 71 -16.63 11.09 10.33
CA GLY A 71 -15.65 11.38 11.38
C GLY A 71 -14.29 10.75 11.09
N GLU A 72 -14.25 9.46 10.76
CA GLU A 72 -13.03 8.75 10.35
C GLU A 72 -12.36 9.42 9.14
N SER A 73 -13.14 9.80 8.13
CA SER A 73 -12.61 10.51 6.96
C SER A 73 -11.99 11.87 7.33
N VAL A 74 -12.60 12.61 8.26
CA VAL A 74 -12.09 13.90 8.76
C VAL A 74 -10.80 13.70 9.56
N ILE A 75 -10.73 12.67 10.41
CA ILE A 75 -9.53 12.32 11.20
C ILE A 75 -8.37 11.93 10.28
N SER A 76 -8.60 11.04 9.32
CA SER A 76 -7.59 10.62 8.34
C SER A 76 -7.07 11.82 7.54
N LYS A 77 -7.98 12.68 7.06
CA LYS A 77 -7.62 13.92 6.36
C LYS A 77 -6.80 14.87 7.24
N ARG A 78 -7.16 15.03 8.51
CA ARG A 78 -6.44 15.86 9.47
C ARG A 78 -5.03 15.33 9.71
N ALA A 79 -4.87 14.03 9.95
CA ALA A 79 -3.57 13.39 10.10
C ALA A 79 -2.69 13.60 8.86
N ARG A 80 -3.28 13.45 7.66
CA ARG A 80 -2.58 13.70 6.39
C ARG A 80 -2.09 15.14 6.27
N ILE A 81 -2.96 16.13 6.49
CA ILE A 81 -2.61 17.56 6.38
C ILE A 81 -1.58 17.96 7.45
N ALA A 82 -1.66 17.39 8.67
CA ALA A 82 -0.70 17.68 9.73
C ALA A 82 0.74 17.30 9.34
N ARG A 83 0.94 16.20 8.60
CA ARG A 83 2.27 15.77 8.12
C ARG A 83 2.94 16.78 7.17
N ILE A 84 2.15 17.61 6.47
CA ILE A 84 2.65 18.64 5.56
C ILE A 84 3.34 19.78 6.32
N ILE A 85 3.03 20.00 7.60
CA ILE A 85 3.53 21.16 8.37
C ILE A 85 5.06 21.12 8.54
N ASP A 86 5.62 19.95 8.79
CA ASP A 86 7.04 19.81 9.10
C ASP A 86 7.92 19.90 7.85
N ASN A 87 7.44 19.34 6.73
CA ASN A 87 8.11 19.34 5.43
C ASN A 87 7.07 19.47 4.28
N PRO A 88 6.63 20.69 3.95
CA PRO A 88 5.52 20.90 3.01
C PRO A 88 5.90 20.58 1.57
N TYR A 89 7.08 21.02 1.13
CA TYR A 89 7.59 20.80 -0.21
C TYR A 89 9.11 20.72 -0.18
N PHE A 90 9.69 19.95 -1.10
CA PHE A 90 11.14 19.75 -1.22
C PHE A 90 11.68 20.26 -2.55
N GLY A 91 10.83 20.53 -3.54
CA GLY A 91 11.23 20.97 -4.87
C GLY A 91 10.36 22.10 -5.40
N ARG A 92 10.92 22.88 -6.32
CA ARG A 92 10.18 23.86 -7.13
C ARG A 92 10.70 23.86 -8.55
N ILE A 93 9.78 23.95 -9.50
CA ILE A 93 10.08 24.27 -10.90
C ILE A 93 9.24 25.47 -11.34
N ASP A 94 9.81 26.37 -12.10
CA ASP A 94 9.04 27.42 -12.78
C ASP A 94 8.82 26.99 -14.22
N PHE A 95 7.58 26.63 -14.54
CA PHE A 95 7.22 26.07 -15.83
C PHE A 95 6.37 27.06 -16.63
N ARG A 96 6.76 27.31 -17.88
CA ARG A 96 5.99 28.10 -18.84
C ARG A 96 5.49 27.18 -19.94
N LYS A 97 4.16 27.04 -20.08
CA LYS A 97 3.57 26.23 -21.15
C LYS A 97 3.77 26.91 -22.50
N GLU A 98 3.99 26.10 -23.54
CA GLU A 98 4.06 26.58 -24.92
C GLU A 98 2.74 27.25 -25.33
N GLY A 99 2.83 28.45 -25.93
CA GLY A 99 1.67 29.25 -26.32
C GLY A 99 1.03 30.10 -25.20
N GLU A 100 1.51 29.99 -23.96
CA GLU A 100 1.03 30.79 -22.84
C GLU A 100 1.70 32.18 -22.84
N LYS A 101 0.90 33.25 -23.01
CA LYS A 101 1.38 34.63 -22.91
C LYS A 101 1.49 35.02 -21.44
N GLY A 102 2.65 34.79 -20.84
CA GLY A 102 2.89 35.10 -19.43
C GLY A 102 4.30 34.74 -18.94
N SER A 103 4.56 35.03 -17.68
CA SER A 103 5.74 34.49 -16.98
C SER A 103 5.50 33.03 -16.58
N ALA A 104 6.59 32.28 -16.40
CA ALA A 104 6.53 30.92 -15.87
C ALA A 104 5.75 30.86 -14.54
N THR A 105 4.99 29.79 -14.36
CA THR A 105 4.20 29.52 -13.16
C THR A 105 5.03 28.67 -12.19
N PRO A 106 5.15 29.08 -10.92
CA PRO A 106 5.86 28.29 -9.92
C PRO A 106 5.05 27.05 -9.52
N ILE A 107 5.70 25.89 -9.56
CA ILE A 107 5.14 24.60 -9.18
C ILE A 107 5.98 24.06 -8.03
N TYR A 108 5.43 24.17 -6.82
CA TYR A 108 6.03 23.57 -5.63
C TYR A 108 5.63 22.10 -5.53
N ILE A 109 6.60 21.23 -5.26
CA ILE A 109 6.45 19.77 -5.27
C ILE A 109 6.75 19.26 -3.86
N GLY A 110 5.80 18.52 -3.31
CA GLY A 110 5.88 17.91 -1.99
C GLY A 110 5.43 16.46 -2.01
N VAL A 111 5.51 15.83 -0.84
CA VAL A 111 5.12 14.43 -0.66
C VAL A 111 3.62 14.25 -0.92
N GLN A 112 2.82 15.27 -0.62
CA GLN A 112 1.37 15.24 -0.72
C GLN A 112 0.85 16.52 -1.36
N ASN A 113 -0.28 16.40 -2.06
CA ASN A 113 -0.98 17.56 -2.61
C ASN A 113 -1.61 18.43 -1.51
N PHE A 114 -1.46 19.75 -1.63
CA PHE A 114 -2.18 20.72 -0.81
C PHE A 114 -2.92 21.73 -1.69
N TYR A 115 -4.24 21.53 -1.80
CA TYR A 115 -5.14 22.43 -2.52
C TYR A 115 -5.77 23.45 -1.59
N HIS A 116 -5.58 24.74 -1.89
CA HIS A 116 -6.18 25.81 -1.12
C HIS A 116 -7.52 26.26 -1.72
N ARG A 117 -8.62 25.79 -1.10
CA ARG A 117 -10.00 26.02 -1.56
C ARG A 117 -10.35 27.50 -1.79
N LYS A 118 -9.91 28.42 -0.93
CA LYS A 118 -10.27 29.85 -1.03
C LYS A 118 -9.63 30.56 -2.22
N LYS A 119 -8.39 30.20 -2.56
CA LYS A 119 -7.68 30.75 -3.74
C LYS A 119 -7.89 29.92 -5.00
N CYS A 120 -8.65 28.83 -4.91
CA CYS A 120 -8.86 27.85 -5.97
C CYS A 120 -7.54 27.38 -6.64
N ALA A 121 -6.46 27.23 -5.86
CA ALA A 121 -5.13 26.95 -6.38
C ALA A 121 -4.44 25.80 -5.62
N ASN A 122 -3.69 24.95 -6.34
CA ASN A 122 -2.74 24.02 -5.75
C ASN A 122 -1.52 24.80 -5.28
N LEU A 123 -1.26 24.81 -3.97
CA LEU A 123 -0.05 25.43 -3.41
C LEU A 123 1.13 24.46 -3.42
N ILE A 124 0.84 23.17 -3.31
CA ILE A 124 1.82 22.08 -3.32
C ILE A 124 1.26 20.95 -4.17
N TYR A 125 2.01 20.52 -5.17
CA TYR A 125 1.70 19.37 -6.00
C TYR A 125 2.31 18.11 -5.39
N ASP A 126 1.57 17.01 -5.46
CA ASP A 126 2.08 15.69 -5.08
C ASP A 126 3.18 15.26 -6.06
N TRP A 127 4.28 14.70 -5.53
CA TRP A 127 5.40 14.21 -6.32
C TRP A 127 4.99 13.16 -7.36
N ARG A 128 3.89 12.44 -7.15
CA ARG A 128 3.38 11.42 -8.08
C ARG A 128 2.62 12.02 -9.25
N ALA A 129 2.18 13.28 -9.13
CA ALA A 129 1.47 13.96 -10.20
C ALA A 129 2.33 13.98 -11.49
N PRO A 130 1.71 13.88 -12.69
CA PRO A 130 2.47 13.87 -13.93
C PRO A 130 3.34 15.13 -14.12
N VAL A 131 2.84 16.29 -13.67
CA VAL A 131 3.57 17.56 -13.72
C VAL A 131 4.85 17.54 -12.87
N ALA A 132 4.87 16.79 -11.76
CA ALA A 132 6.03 16.64 -10.91
C ALA A 132 7.09 15.71 -11.52
N GLY A 133 6.73 14.89 -12.52
CA GLY A 133 7.70 14.09 -13.29
C GLY A 133 8.80 14.93 -13.92
N MET A 134 8.47 16.15 -14.36
CA MET A 134 9.46 17.07 -14.95
C MET A 134 10.61 17.40 -14.00
N PHE A 135 10.36 17.50 -12.69
CA PHE A 135 11.42 17.79 -11.70
C PHE A 135 12.51 16.70 -11.68
N TYR A 136 12.13 15.45 -11.93
CA TYR A 136 13.04 14.31 -11.94
C TYR A 136 13.65 14.04 -13.32
N ASP A 137 12.87 14.20 -14.38
CA ASP A 137 13.24 13.76 -15.73
C ASP A 137 14.00 14.82 -16.54
N GLN A 138 13.83 16.09 -16.19
CA GLN A 138 14.26 17.24 -16.99
C GLN A 138 15.05 18.24 -16.14
N GLU A 139 16.02 18.90 -16.79
CA GLU A 139 16.73 20.06 -16.25
C GLU A 139 16.07 21.35 -16.73
N THR A 140 16.73 22.50 -16.52
CA THR A 140 16.28 23.77 -17.09
C THR A 140 16.32 23.72 -18.62
N GLY A 141 15.37 24.39 -19.27
CA GLY A 141 15.17 24.34 -20.73
C GLY A 141 13.90 23.59 -21.12
N GLU A 142 13.92 22.92 -22.27
CA GLU A 142 12.73 22.24 -22.81
C GLU A 142 12.20 21.14 -21.90
N ALA A 143 10.91 21.20 -21.61
CA ALA A 143 10.26 20.36 -20.64
C ALA A 143 8.82 20.03 -21.05
N GLY A 144 8.29 18.97 -20.46
CA GLY A 144 6.91 18.57 -20.72
C GLY A 144 6.49 17.32 -19.96
N TYR A 145 5.17 17.17 -19.83
CA TYR A 145 4.53 16.07 -19.11
C TYR A 145 3.25 15.62 -19.82
N GLN A 146 2.79 14.42 -19.49
CA GLN A 146 1.51 13.90 -19.96
C GLN A 146 0.39 14.31 -19.01
N SER A 147 -0.67 14.92 -19.55
CA SER A 147 -1.90 15.21 -18.80
C SER A 147 -3.04 14.34 -19.33
N PRO A 148 -4.14 14.17 -18.58
CA PRO A 148 -5.36 13.52 -19.11
C PRO A 148 -5.89 14.18 -20.40
N SER A 149 -5.61 15.48 -20.61
CA SER A 149 -5.95 16.22 -21.83
C SER A 149 -4.92 16.10 -22.96
N GLY A 150 -3.85 15.33 -22.78
CA GLY A 150 -2.77 15.14 -23.74
C GLY A 150 -1.41 15.69 -23.28
N ALA A 151 -0.42 15.63 -24.16
CA ALA A 151 0.94 16.07 -23.87
C ALA A 151 1.00 17.60 -23.71
N VAL A 152 1.63 18.06 -22.63
CA VAL A 152 1.89 19.47 -22.35
C VAL A 152 3.37 19.72 -22.50
N ARG A 153 3.74 20.61 -23.43
CA ARG A 153 5.12 21.06 -23.67
C ARG A 153 5.32 22.49 -23.17
N GLY A 154 6.56 22.83 -22.86
CA GLY A 154 6.94 24.13 -22.35
C GLY A 154 8.41 24.19 -21.98
N GLU A 155 8.75 25.12 -21.10
CA GLU A 155 10.12 25.38 -20.67
C GLU A 155 10.19 25.53 -19.15
N ILE A 156 11.20 24.91 -18.53
CA ILE A 156 11.57 25.15 -17.14
C ILE A 156 12.61 26.25 -17.09
N SER A 157 12.23 27.41 -16.54
CA SER A 157 13.15 28.54 -16.37
C SER A 157 13.96 28.48 -15.08
N LEU A 158 13.47 27.76 -14.07
CA LEU A 158 14.09 27.67 -12.74
C LEU A 158 13.81 26.30 -12.13
N LYS A 159 14.81 25.70 -11.50
CA LYS A 159 14.69 24.45 -10.73
C LYS A 159 15.41 24.61 -9.39
N ARG A 160 14.69 24.37 -8.31
CA ARG A 160 15.20 24.50 -6.94
C ARG A 160 14.86 23.29 -6.09
N GLN A 161 15.77 22.98 -5.18
CA GLN A 161 15.61 21.96 -4.16
C GLN A 161 15.76 22.60 -2.78
N TYR A 162 14.88 22.23 -1.86
CA TYR A 162 14.82 22.77 -0.51
C TYR A 162 15.01 21.66 0.50
N ARG A 163 15.67 21.99 1.62
CA ARG A 163 15.56 21.20 2.84
C ARG A 163 14.79 21.97 3.88
N ILE A 164 13.64 21.42 4.23
CA ILE A 164 12.75 21.96 5.24
C ILE A 164 12.62 20.94 6.36
N ARG A 165 12.90 21.36 7.59
CA ARG A 165 12.70 20.53 8.77
C ARG A 165 12.06 21.35 9.87
N LYS A 166 11.07 20.76 10.55
CA LYS A 166 10.33 21.39 11.66
C LYS A 166 9.86 22.80 11.26
N SER A 167 9.25 22.92 10.09
CA SER A 167 8.72 24.19 9.57
C SER A 167 9.77 25.28 9.28
N ARG A 168 11.05 24.93 9.15
CA ARG A 168 12.16 25.88 8.89
C ARG A 168 12.94 25.47 7.64
N LEU A 169 13.18 26.45 6.77
CA LEU A 169 14.09 26.30 5.63
C LEU A 169 15.53 26.26 6.17
N GLU A 170 16.18 25.11 6.04
CA GLU A 170 17.59 24.93 6.40
C GLU A 170 18.50 25.42 5.27
N PHE A 171 18.20 25.01 4.03
CA PHE A 171 18.92 25.45 2.84
C PHE A 171 18.04 25.38 1.60
N MET A 172 18.44 26.15 0.59
CA MET A 172 17.87 26.18 -0.75
C MET A 172 19.01 26.08 -1.76
N PHE A 173 18.88 25.18 -2.73
CA PHE A 173 19.80 25.06 -3.84
C PHE A 173 19.07 25.30 -5.16
N GLU A 174 19.72 26.02 -6.05
CA GLU A 174 19.31 26.14 -7.44
C GLU A 174 20.10 25.12 -8.25
N SER A 175 19.41 24.27 -9.02
CA SER A 175 20.07 23.19 -9.75
C SER A 175 20.97 23.77 -10.83
N SER A 176 22.27 23.79 -10.53
CA SER A 176 23.35 23.77 -11.51
C SER A 176 24.05 22.40 -11.40
N VAL A 177 24.51 21.88 -12.55
CA VAL A 177 24.97 20.49 -12.78
C VAL A 177 25.96 19.96 -11.73
N THR A 178 26.67 20.83 -11.01
CA THR A 178 27.71 20.50 -10.03
C THR A 178 27.24 20.30 -8.58
N ILE A 179 25.97 20.57 -8.23
CA ILE A 179 25.52 20.64 -6.82
C ILE A 179 24.84 19.35 -6.32
N GLN A 180 24.53 18.38 -7.21
CA GLN A 180 23.81 17.15 -6.83
C GLN A 180 24.57 16.28 -5.81
N ASP A 181 25.89 16.13 -5.97
CA ASP A 181 26.70 15.30 -5.08
C ASP A 181 26.85 15.91 -3.68
N ASP A 182 26.94 17.24 -3.58
CA ASP A 182 27.02 17.94 -2.28
C ASP A 182 25.73 17.81 -1.48
N ILE A 183 24.57 17.77 -2.15
CA ILE A 183 23.26 17.54 -1.51
C ILE A 183 23.18 16.12 -0.99
N LEU A 184 23.54 15.14 -1.83
CA LEU A 184 23.53 13.73 -1.46
C LEU A 184 24.48 13.48 -0.28
N GLN A 185 25.68 14.05 -0.31
CA GLN A 185 26.64 13.96 0.80
C GLN A 185 26.11 14.63 2.08
N LYS A 186 25.51 15.83 2.00
CA LYS A 186 24.93 16.49 3.18
C LYS A 186 23.71 15.77 3.74
N GLU A 187 22.92 15.11 2.90
CA GLU A 187 21.83 14.23 3.32
C GLU A 187 22.35 12.96 4.01
N LEU A 188 23.42 12.36 3.47
CA LEU A 188 24.07 11.17 4.04
C LEU A 188 24.77 11.44 5.38
N VAL A 189 25.33 12.64 5.58
CA VAL A 189 26.07 13.00 6.81
C VAL A 189 25.12 13.30 7.99
N THR A 190 23.85 13.62 7.76
CA THR A 190 22.90 13.97 8.83
C THR A 190 22.06 12.79 9.32
N ASN A 191 22.69 12.00 10.20
CA ASN A 191 22.17 11.00 11.15
C ASN A 191 21.31 9.84 10.61
N THR A 192 21.83 8.64 10.86
CA THR A 192 21.41 7.29 10.46
C THR A 192 20.16 6.75 11.18
N ASP A 193 19.61 7.48 12.16
CA ASP A 193 18.62 6.94 13.13
C ASP A 193 17.15 7.30 12.88
N GLU A 194 16.84 8.10 11.86
CA GLU A 194 15.45 8.22 11.40
C GLU A 194 15.25 7.24 10.24
N LYS A 195 14.25 6.34 10.40
CA LYS A 195 13.72 5.35 9.44
C LYS A 195 13.92 5.75 7.97
N MET A 196 14.09 4.77 7.06
CA MET A 196 14.29 4.97 5.60
C MET A 196 13.64 6.27 5.13
N ARG A 197 14.45 7.34 5.06
CA ARG A 197 13.91 8.68 4.81
C ARG A 197 13.12 8.64 3.52
N ASN A 198 12.10 9.47 3.47
CA ASN A 198 11.41 9.86 2.27
C ASN A 198 12.42 10.39 1.22
N ILE A 199 12.91 9.51 0.34
CA ILE A 199 13.91 9.82 -0.69
C ILE A 199 13.32 10.61 -1.85
N VAL A 200 12.03 10.98 -1.79
CA VAL A 200 11.32 11.61 -2.89
C VAL A 200 12.04 12.87 -3.39
N ALA A 201 12.75 13.58 -2.51
CA ALA A 201 13.56 14.75 -2.88
C ALA A 201 14.84 14.42 -3.67
N THR A 202 15.37 13.21 -3.52
CA THR A 202 16.65 12.75 -4.10
C THR A 202 16.50 11.62 -5.10
N ILE A 203 15.26 11.29 -5.51
CA ILE A 203 15.00 10.34 -6.60
C ILE A 203 15.75 10.80 -7.85
N GLN A 204 16.62 9.93 -8.36
CA GLN A 204 17.35 10.17 -9.59
C GLN A 204 16.49 9.84 -10.82
N LYS A 205 16.85 10.36 -11.98
CA LYS A 205 16.13 10.15 -13.25
C LYS A 205 15.95 8.67 -13.58
N GLU A 206 16.98 7.85 -13.41
CA GLU A 206 16.92 6.40 -13.66
C GLU A 206 15.96 5.71 -12.69
N GLN A 207 15.95 6.12 -11.43
CA GLN A 207 15.04 5.59 -10.40
C GLN A 207 13.59 6.01 -10.71
N ASN A 208 13.37 7.27 -11.09
CA ASN A 208 12.04 7.78 -11.46
C ASN A 208 11.45 7.00 -12.64
N ARG A 209 12.27 6.64 -13.64
CA ARG A 209 11.84 5.77 -14.75
C ARG A 209 11.36 4.40 -14.28
N ILE A 210 12.05 3.78 -13.33
CA ILE A 210 11.65 2.48 -12.73
C ILE A 210 10.36 2.65 -11.92
N ILE A 211 10.26 3.72 -11.13
CA ILE A 211 9.08 4.00 -10.29
C ILE A 211 7.84 4.22 -11.16
N ARG A 212 7.96 5.01 -12.24
CA ARG A 212 6.83 5.42 -13.09
C ARG A 212 6.51 4.48 -14.25
N ASN A 213 7.25 3.38 -14.42
CA ASN A 213 7.00 2.45 -15.52
C ASN A 213 5.62 1.79 -15.38
N MET A 214 4.69 2.05 -16.31
CA MET A 214 3.36 1.44 -16.34
C MET A 214 3.23 0.34 -17.41
N ASP A 215 4.25 0.15 -18.24
CA ASP A 215 4.20 -0.73 -19.41
C ASP A 215 4.57 -2.18 -19.05
N ALA A 216 5.43 -2.37 -18.05
CA ALA A 216 5.91 -3.68 -17.64
C ALA A 216 4.96 -4.35 -16.65
N LEU A 217 4.38 -5.49 -17.05
CA LEU A 217 3.60 -6.36 -16.16
C LEU A 217 4.46 -6.97 -15.04
N VAL A 218 5.69 -7.38 -15.38
CA VAL A 218 6.68 -7.94 -14.45
C VAL A 218 7.95 -7.08 -14.52
N LEU A 219 8.41 -6.59 -13.38
CA LEU A 219 9.58 -5.73 -13.28
C LEU A 219 10.59 -6.31 -12.28
N ILE A 220 11.82 -6.55 -12.74
CA ILE A 220 12.92 -7.01 -11.91
C ILE A 220 13.88 -5.84 -11.66
N ILE A 221 14.13 -5.51 -10.40
CA ILE A 221 15.04 -4.42 -10.01
C ILE A 221 16.35 -5.03 -9.52
N GLN A 222 17.40 -4.94 -10.34
CA GLN A 222 18.74 -5.42 -10.01
C GLN A 222 19.71 -4.25 -9.78
N GLY A 223 20.57 -4.36 -8.78
CA GLY A 223 21.55 -3.34 -8.45
C GLY A 223 22.43 -3.72 -7.26
N VAL A 224 23.58 -3.07 -7.13
CA VAL A 224 24.56 -3.30 -6.05
C VAL A 224 23.98 -2.96 -4.67
N ALA A 225 24.64 -3.40 -3.58
CA ALA A 225 24.27 -2.99 -2.23
C ALA A 225 24.26 -1.46 -2.11
N GLY A 226 23.30 -0.89 -1.36
CA GLY A 226 23.18 0.56 -1.19
C GLY A 226 22.51 1.34 -2.33
N SER A 227 22.21 0.72 -3.48
CA SER A 227 21.56 1.40 -4.64
C SER A 227 20.10 1.81 -4.45
N GLY A 228 19.52 1.63 -3.26
CA GLY A 228 18.15 2.06 -2.94
C GLY A 228 17.02 1.16 -3.48
N LYS A 229 17.30 -0.08 -3.90
CA LYS A 229 16.30 -1.02 -4.49
C LYS A 229 14.99 -1.11 -3.72
N THR A 230 15.07 -1.34 -2.40
CA THR A 230 13.88 -1.43 -1.53
C THR A 230 13.08 -0.13 -1.54
N SER A 231 13.78 1.01 -1.48
CA SER A 231 13.16 2.31 -1.52
C SER A 231 12.45 2.55 -2.86
N ILE A 232 13.11 2.23 -3.98
CA ILE A 232 12.52 2.30 -5.33
C ILE A 232 11.25 1.45 -5.41
N ALA A 233 11.26 0.23 -4.87
CA ALA A 233 10.10 -0.65 -4.86
C ALA A 233 8.92 -0.07 -4.07
N LEU A 234 9.16 0.48 -2.87
CA LEU A 234 8.12 1.10 -2.05
C LEU A 234 7.55 2.37 -2.70
N HIS A 235 8.41 3.21 -3.26
CA HIS A 235 7.98 4.41 -3.99
C HIS A 235 7.20 4.05 -5.26
N ARG A 236 7.57 2.95 -5.92
CA ARG A 236 6.79 2.39 -7.04
C ARG A 236 5.40 1.96 -6.60
N ILE A 237 5.25 1.24 -5.48
CA ILE A 237 3.94 0.89 -4.94
C ILE A 237 3.10 2.14 -4.68
N ALA A 238 3.66 3.14 -4.00
CA ALA A 238 2.97 4.41 -3.72
C ALA A 238 2.59 5.18 -5.01
N TYR A 239 3.40 5.09 -6.08
CA TYR A 239 3.07 5.65 -7.38
C TYR A 239 1.95 4.87 -8.07
N LEU A 240 1.97 3.54 -8.05
CA LEU A 240 0.92 2.70 -8.65
C LEU A 240 -0.44 2.95 -7.99
N LEU A 241 -0.49 3.00 -6.66
CA LEU A 241 -1.70 3.32 -5.89
C LEU A 241 -2.25 4.71 -6.25
N TYR A 242 -1.38 5.69 -6.50
CA TYR A 242 -1.79 7.01 -6.96
C TYR A 242 -2.30 7.00 -8.41
N ALA A 243 -1.54 6.41 -9.32
CA ALA A 243 -1.82 6.42 -10.76
C ALA A 243 -3.06 5.59 -11.11
N MET A 244 -3.31 4.51 -10.38
CA MET A 244 -4.43 3.59 -10.57
C MET A 244 -5.54 3.79 -9.52
N LYS A 245 -5.64 4.98 -8.95
CA LYS A 245 -6.63 5.28 -7.91
C LYS A 245 -8.05 4.97 -8.40
N GLY A 246 -8.78 4.16 -7.62
CA GLY A 246 -10.12 3.68 -7.95
C GLY A 246 -10.15 2.33 -8.70
N GLY A 247 -8.99 1.80 -9.08
CA GLY A 247 -8.84 0.44 -9.64
C GLY A 247 -7.81 -0.44 -8.91
N LEU A 248 -6.98 0.15 -8.03
CA LEU A 248 -6.05 -0.56 -7.16
C LEU A 248 -6.11 0.06 -5.76
N GLU A 249 -6.36 -0.76 -4.74
CA GLU A 249 -6.35 -0.37 -3.33
C GLU A 249 -5.12 -0.94 -2.61
N SER A 250 -4.77 -0.38 -1.45
CA SER A 250 -3.63 -0.88 -0.67
C SER A 250 -3.80 -2.35 -0.26
N SER A 251 -5.04 -2.81 -0.07
CA SER A 251 -5.38 -4.20 0.24
C SER A 251 -5.12 -5.18 -0.91
N ASP A 252 -5.03 -4.69 -2.14
CA ASP A 252 -4.75 -5.51 -3.33
C ASP A 252 -3.25 -5.77 -3.52
N VAL A 253 -2.41 -5.13 -2.71
CA VAL A 253 -0.95 -5.26 -2.76
C VAL A 253 -0.48 -6.14 -1.61
N LEU A 254 0.44 -7.06 -1.89
CA LEU A 254 1.12 -7.87 -0.87
C LEU A 254 2.63 -7.72 -1.00
N ILE A 255 3.29 -7.32 0.09
CA ILE A 255 4.74 -7.32 0.17
C ILE A 255 5.20 -8.60 0.87
N ILE A 256 5.96 -9.42 0.14
CA ILE A 256 6.59 -10.62 0.70
C ILE A 256 8.02 -10.29 1.12
N SER A 257 8.26 -10.29 2.42
CA SER A 257 9.56 -10.00 3.02
C SER A 257 10.32 -11.29 3.38
N PRO A 258 11.66 -11.23 3.49
CA PRO A 258 12.45 -12.39 3.91
C PRO A 258 12.24 -12.74 5.40
N ASN A 259 11.90 -11.76 6.25
CA ASN A 259 11.61 -11.96 7.66
C ASN A 259 10.79 -10.78 8.23
N LYS A 260 10.18 -11.01 9.41
CA LYS A 260 9.34 -10.04 10.09
C LYS A 260 10.04 -8.74 10.48
N VAL A 261 11.31 -8.79 10.87
CA VAL A 261 12.08 -7.58 11.23
C VAL A 261 12.21 -6.64 10.02
N PHE A 262 12.40 -7.20 8.83
CA PHE A 262 12.44 -6.43 7.59
C PHE A 262 11.08 -5.87 7.20
N ALA A 263 9.99 -6.63 7.38
CA ALA A 263 8.62 -6.14 7.23
C ALA A 263 8.36 -4.94 8.17
N ASP A 264 8.57 -5.13 9.48
CA ASP A 264 8.38 -4.07 10.48
C ASP A 264 9.20 -2.81 10.14
N TYR A 265 10.42 -2.98 9.61
CA TYR A 265 11.26 -1.87 9.16
C TYR A 265 10.65 -1.06 8.00
N ILE A 266 10.02 -1.72 7.01
CA ILE A 266 9.43 -1.05 5.84
C ILE A 266 7.98 -0.60 6.04
N SER A 267 7.27 -1.15 7.03
CA SER A 267 5.85 -0.89 7.33
C SER A 267 5.48 0.59 7.50
N ASN A 268 6.43 1.43 7.91
CA ASN A 268 6.19 2.86 8.15
C ASN A 268 6.42 3.74 6.92
N VAL A 269 7.06 3.22 5.87
CA VAL A 269 7.51 4.03 4.73
C VAL A 269 6.34 4.46 3.84
N LEU A 270 5.43 3.54 3.53
CA LEU A 270 4.24 3.86 2.74
C LEU A 270 3.31 4.85 3.47
N PRO A 271 3.05 4.69 4.80
CA PRO A 271 2.39 5.72 5.59
C PRO A 271 3.06 7.09 5.51
N GLU A 272 4.39 7.17 5.60
CA GLU A 272 5.12 8.44 5.46
C GLU A 272 4.95 9.08 4.07
N LEU A 273 4.73 8.27 3.03
CA LEU A 273 4.41 8.73 1.67
C LEU A 273 2.94 9.15 1.49
N GLY A 274 2.11 8.99 2.52
CA GLY A 274 0.69 9.35 2.51
C GLY A 274 -0.25 8.23 2.08
N GLU A 275 0.26 7.00 1.97
CA GLU A 275 -0.54 5.82 1.64
C GLU A 275 -1.04 5.09 2.89
N GLU A 276 -2.09 4.29 2.71
CA GLU A 276 -2.53 3.37 3.74
C GLU A 276 -1.55 2.21 3.91
N MET A 277 -1.66 1.50 5.02
CA MET A 277 -0.81 0.34 5.29
C MET A 277 -1.10 -0.76 4.27
N VAL A 278 -0.05 -1.24 3.60
CA VAL A 278 -0.12 -2.36 2.67
C VAL A 278 0.09 -3.66 3.46
N PRO A 279 -0.66 -4.74 3.16
CA PRO A 279 -0.41 -6.06 3.72
C PRO A 279 1.03 -6.54 3.50
N GLU A 280 1.64 -7.02 4.58
CA GLU A 280 2.99 -7.58 4.56
C GLU A 280 2.95 -8.99 5.12
N SER A 281 3.76 -9.87 4.53
CA SER A 281 3.90 -11.24 5.03
C SER A 281 5.31 -11.75 4.75
N SER A 282 5.74 -12.75 5.50
CA SER A 282 6.95 -13.51 5.19
C SER A 282 6.61 -14.89 4.63
N VAL A 283 7.56 -15.49 3.90
CA VAL A 283 7.40 -16.88 3.42
C VAL A 283 7.13 -17.85 4.58
N GLY A 284 7.72 -17.59 5.74
CA GLY A 284 7.48 -18.38 6.95
C GLY A 284 6.06 -18.26 7.49
N GLU A 285 5.47 -17.06 7.48
CA GLU A 285 4.07 -16.83 7.91
C GLU A 285 3.07 -17.44 6.92
N ILE A 286 3.33 -17.30 5.62
CA ILE A 286 2.53 -17.97 4.58
C ILE A 286 2.55 -19.48 4.81
N LEU A 287 3.74 -20.06 5.04
CA LEU A 287 3.89 -21.48 5.31
C LEU A 287 3.18 -21.91 6.60
N ALA A 288 3.28 -21.13 7.68
CA ALA A 288 2.60 -21.41 8.94
C ALA A 288 1.07 -21.46 8.76
N GLY A 289 0.51 -20.53 7.98
CA GLY A 289 -0.91 -20.52 7.64
C GLY A 289 -1.35 -21.73 6.82
N VAL A 290 -0.56 -22.14 5.83
CA VAL A 290 -0.87 -23.31 4.98
C VAL A 290 -0.78 -24.63 5.76
N LEU A 291 0.20 -24.75 6.65
CA LEU A 291 0.44 -25.94 7.48
C LEU A 291 -0.43 -25.99 8.74
N ASP A 292 -1.14 -24.90 9.08
CA ASP A 292 -2.06 -24.81 10.23
C ASP A 292 -1.41 -25.26 11.54
N SER A 293 -0.11 -24.96 11.70
CA SER A 293 0.73 -25.41 12.84
C SER A 293 0.75 -26.92 13.11
N ARG A 294 0.28 -27.76 12.18
CA ARG A 294 0.18 -29.22 12.35
C ARG A 294 1.51 -29.95 12.22
N TYR A 295 2.45 -29.32 11.52
CA TYR A 295 3.75 -29.90 11.21
C TYR A 295 4.85 -28.96 11.69
N ARG A 296 5.86 -29.52 12.35
CA ARG A 296 7.12 -28.82 12.59
C ARG A 296 7.92 -28.81 11.30
N TYR A 297 8.45 -27.64 10.95
CA TYR A 297 9.33 -27.45 9.81
C TYR A 297 10.56 -26.68 10.23
N GLN A 298 11.65 -26.91 9.51
CA GLN A 298 12.92 -26.21 9.72
C GLN A 298 12.79 -24.77 9.20
N THR A 299 13.25 -23.79 9.98
CA THR A 299 13.31 -22.38 9.55
C THR A 299 14.50 -22.12 8.64
N PHE A 300 14.50 -21.00 7.92
CA PHE A 300 15.64 -20.59 7.10
C PHE A 300 16.94 -20.42 7.93
N LEU A 301 16.83 -19.87 9.14
CA LEU A 301 17.97 -19.67 10.05
C LEU A 301 18.56 -21.02 10.50
N GLU A 302 17.71 -21.96 10.92
CA GLU A 302 18.14 -23.31 11.30
C GLU A 302 18.79 -24.05 10.12
N GLN A 303 18.25 -23.88 8.90
CA GLN A 303 18.86 -24.44 7.70
C GLN A 303 20.24 -23.82 7.42
N ALA A 304 20.37 -22.50 7.53
CA ALA A 304 21.64 -21.81 7.32
C ALA A 304 22.69 -22.23 8.38
N GLU A 305 22.31 -22.30 9.65
CA GLU A 305 23.17 -22.76 10.74
C GLU A 305 23.69 -24.18 10.48
N MET A 306 22.80 -25.10 10.10
CA MET A 306 23.17 -26.48 9.77
C MET A 306 24.19 -26.55 8.61
N LEU A 307 24.02 -25.73 7.57
CA LEU A 307 24.95 -25.67 6.43
C LEU A 307 26.32 -25.10 6.80
N ILE A 308 26.40 -24.23 7.81
CA ILE A 308 27.65 -23.63 8.26
C ILE A 308 28.38 -24.56 9.24
N THR A 309 27.64 -25.20 10.14
CA THR A 309 28.19 -25.98 11.27
C THR A 309 28.51 -27.43 10.89
N ASP A 310 27.64 -28.09 10.12
CA ASP A 310 27.82 -29.50 9.72
C ASP A 310 27.19 -29.77 8.33
N PRO A 311 27.86 -29.36 7.23
CA PRO A 311 27.33 -29.51 5.87
C PRO A 311 27.43 -30.97 5.38
N GLN A 312 26.53 -31.82 5.85
CA GLN A 312 26.42 -33.20 5.38
C GLN A 312 26.18 -33.25 3.85
N PRO A 313 27.01 -33.94 3.04
CA PRO A 313 26.91 -33.90 1.57
C PRO A 313 25.53 -34.29 1.03
N ALA A 314 24.91 -35.32 1.60
CA ALA A 314 23.58 -35.78 1.20
C ALA A 314 22.48 -34.75 1.50
N TYR A 315 22.63 -33.95 2.56
CA TYR A 315 21.69 -32.87 2.88
C TYR A 315 21.82 -31.73 1.86
N VAL A 316 23.05 -31.33 1.52
CA VAL A 316 23.33 -30.29 0.53
C VAL A 316 22.83 -30.70 -0.86
N GLU A 317 23.06 -31.95 -1.28
CA GLU A 317 22.58 -32.48 -2.55
C GLU A 317 21.04 -32.46 -2.62
N ARG A 318 20.38 -32.93 -1.55
CA ARG A 318 18.92 -32.88 -1.43
C ARG A 318 18.38 -31.46 -1.52
N MET A 319 19.03 -30.50 -0.87
CA MET A 319 18.63 -29.09 -0.92
C MET A 319 18.75 -28.53 -2.34
N ARG A 320 19.89 -28.77 -3.02
CA ARG A 320 20.10 -28.36 -4.41
C ARG A 320 19.05 -28.94 -5.35
N TYR A 321 18.78 -30.24 -5.22
CA TYR A 321 17.75 -30.90 -6.03
C TYR A 321 16.36 -30.28 -5.78
N LYS A 322 15.96 -30.10 -4.51
CA LYS A 322 14.67 -29.50 -4.16
C LYS A 322 14.51 -28.03 -4.57
N SER A 323 15.62 -27.29 -4.76
CA SER A 323 15.62 -25.92 -5.29
C SER A 323 15.60 -25.85 -6.83
N SER A 324 15.62 -26.99 -7.52
CA SER A 324 15.67 -27.02 -8.99
C SER A 324 14.27 -26.96 -9.62
N TYR A 325 14.22 -26.45 -10.86
CA TYR A 325 13.01 -26.49 -11.68
C TYR A 325 12.55 -27.93 -12.01
N GLU A 326 13.49 -28.86 -12.08
CA GLU A 326 13.20 -30.28 -12.29
C GLU A 326 12.32 -30.83 -11.16
N PHE A 327 12.67 -30.52 -9.89
CA PHE A 327 11.87 -30.96 -8.75
C PHE A 327 10.46 -30.36 -8.76
N VAL A 328 10.31 -29.09 -9.15
CA VAL A 328 8.98 -28.47 -9.33
C VAL A 328 8.16 -29.23 -10.36
N THR A 329 8.75 -29.57 -11.51
CA THR A 329 8.08 -30.36 -12.56
C THR A 329 7.66 -31.75 -12.04
N GLN A 330 8.50 -32.40 -11.22
CA GLN A 330 8.15 -33.69 -10.62
C GLN A 330 7.04 -33.56 -9.57
N LEU A 331 7.01 -32.46 -8.80
CA LEU A 331 5.93 -32.17 -7.86
C LEU A 331 4.59 -31.95 -8.57
N GLU A 332 4.56 -31.23 -9.69
CA GLU A 332 3.34 -31.05 -10.50
C GLU A 332 2.80 -32.38 -11.01
N ARG A 333 3.68 -33.26 -11.51
CA ARG A 333 3.30 -34.63 -11.92
C ARG A 333 2.79 -35.45 -10.73
N PHE A 334 3.43 -35.30 -9.57
CA PHE A 334 3.01 -35.99 -8.35
C PHE A 334 1.63 -35.50 -7.87
N ILE A 335 1.32 -34.21 -7.98
CA ILE A 335 -0.01 -33.67 -7.64
C ILE A 335 -1.08 -34.31 -8.55
N ILE A 336 -0.85 -34.37 -9.87
CA ILE A 336 -1.77 -35.04 -10.80
C ILE A 336 -1.91 -36.53 -10.46
N PHE A 337 -0.81 -37.20 -10.13
CA PHE A 337 -0.86 -38.60 -9.70
C PHE A 337 -1.68 -38.76 -8.41
N ALA A 338 -1.44 -37.92 -7.40
CA ALA A 338 -2.14 -37.96 -6.13
C ALA A 338 -3.65 -37.71 -6.30
N GLU A 339 -4.04 -36.73 -7.13
CA GLU A 339 -5.46 -36.47 -7.42
C GLU A 339 -6.19 -37.68 -8.01
N ASN A 340 -5.50 -38.47 -8.84
CA ASN A 340 -6.09 -39.63 -9.51
C ASN A 340 -6.04 -40.93 -8.69
N ASN A 341 -5.15 -41.03 -7.70
CA ASN A 341 -4.85 -42.32 -7.04
C ASN A 341 -5.05 -42.32 -5.52
N PHE A 342 -5.02 -41.15 -4.85
CA PHE A 342 -5.03 -41.11 -3.39
C PHE A 342 -6.41 -40.92 -2.78
N PHE A 343 -7.34 -40.28 -3.50
CA PHE A 343 -8.70 -40.15 -3.01
C PHE A 343 -9.39 -41.52 -3.00
N LYS A 344 -9.92 -41.90 -1.84
CA LYS A 344 -10.70 -43.12 -1.66
C LYS A 344 -11.99 -42.74 -0.94
N ALA A 345 -13.10 -42.82 -1.67
CA ALA A 345 -14.40 -42.61 -1.07
C ALA A 345 -14.74 -43.72 -0.09
N ALA A 346 -15.38 -43.36 1.02
CA ALA A 346 -15.94 -44.27 2.01
C ALA A 346 -17.38 -43.83 2.31
N ASP A 347 -18.24 -44.77 2.66
CA ASP A 347 -19.62 -44.46 3.00
C ASP A 347 -19.65 -43.50 4.21
N LEU A 348 -20.41 -42.40 4.07
CA LEU A 348 -20.48 -41.35 5.10
C LEU A 348 -21.86 -41.38 5.76
N LYS A 349 -21.91 -41.79 7.03
CA LYS A 349 -23.14 -41.76 7.84
C LYS A 349 -23.34 -40.34 8.38
N LEU A 350 -24.34 -39.61 7.88
CA LEU A 350 -24.71 -38.27 8.34
C LEU A 350 -25.57 -38.31 9.60
N THR A 351 -26.53 -39.24 9.63
CA THR A 351 -27.42 -39.48 10.78
C THR A 351 -27.65 -40.97 10.95
N GLU A 352 -28.40 -41.37 11.98
CA GLU A 352 -28.84 -42.76 12.17
C GLU A 352 -29.55 -43.36 10.94
N HIS A 353 -30.14 -42.54 10.06
CA HIS A 353 -30.99 -42.99 8.96
C HIS A 353 -30.47 -42.58 7.58
N ILE A 354 -29.46 -41.71 7.50
CA ILE A 354 -28.95 -41.18 6.24
C ILE A 354 -27.48 -41.52 6.10
N THR A 355 -27.19 -42.34 5.09
CA THR A 355 -25.83 -42.70 4.67
C THR A 355 -25.64 -42.25 3.23
N ILE A 356 -24.58 -41.48 2.99
CA ILE A 356 -24.16 -41.13 1.64
C ILE A 356 -23.23 -42.24 1.14
N PRO A 357 -23.57 -42.92 0.03
CA PRO A 357 -22.73 -43.97 -0.53
C PRO A 357 -21.38 -43.43 -1.02
N SER A 358 -20.32 -44.20 -0.80
CA SER A 358 -18.97 -43.94 -1.33
C SER A 358 -18.95 -43.69 -2.84
N GLU A 359 -19.74 -44.43 -3.63
CA GLU A 359 -19.87 -44.24 -5.07
C GLU A 359 -20.34 -42.82 -5.43
N TYR A 360 -21.27 -42.27 -4.66
CA TYR A 360 -21.78 -40.92 -4.87
C TYR A 360 -20.72 -39.87 -4.52
N ILE A 361 -19.97 -40.07 -3.43
CA ILE A 361 -18.87 -39.18 -3.04
C ILE A 361 -17.76 -39.22 -4.11
N ASP A 362 -17.41 -40.40 -4.65
CA ASP A 362 -16.44 -40.52 -5.74
C ASP A 362 -16.89 -39.80 -7.01
N ALA A 363 -18.18 -39.93 -7.36
CA ALA A 363 -18.76 -39.21 -8.48
C ALA A 363 -18.68 -37.68 -8.29
N GLN A 364 -18.98 -37.18 -7.08
CA GLN A 364 -18.83 -35.75 -6.80
C GLN A 364 -17.36 -35.31 -6.82
N PHE A 365 -16.44 -36.09 -6.26
CA PHE A 365 -15.01 -35.77 -6.31
C PHE A 365 -14.51 -35.65 -7.76
N ARG A 366 -14.98 -36.50 -8.67
CA ARG A 366 -14.67 -36.39 -10.11
C ARG A 366 -15.37 -35.21 -10.79
N ARG A 367 -16.59 -34.87 -10.36
CA ARG A 367 -17.36 -33.73 -10.88
C ARG A 367 -16.68 -32.39 -10.59
N PHE A 368 -16.15 -32.21 -9.38
CA PHE A 368 -15.48 -30.98 -8.96
C PHE A 368 -13.99 -30.92 -9.36
N ASN A 369 -13.57 -31.64 -10.42
CA ASN A 369 -12.17 -31.71 -10.86
C ASN A 369 -11.54 -30.36 -11.25
N ARG A 370 -12.35 -29.33 -11.51
CA ARG A 370 -11.87 -27.97 -11.80
C ARG A 370 -11.33 -27.24 -10.56
N TYR A 371 -11.68 -27.72 -9.36
CA TYR A 371 -11.16 -27.18 -8.11
C TYR A 371 -9.86 -27.89 -7.72
N PRO A 372 -8.84 -27.16 -7.20
CA PRO A 372 -7.68 -27.77 -6.57
C PRO A 372 -8.10 -28.76 -5.49
N MET A 373 -7.38 -29.89 -5.37
CA MET A 373 -7.77 -31.02 -4.51
C MET A 373 -8.26 -30.63 -3.12
N ARG A 374 -7.59 -29.69 -2.44
CA ARG A 374 -7.96 -29.27 -1.07
C ARG A 374 -9.27 -28.47 -1.03
N ALA A 375 -9.44 -27.50 -1.93
CA ALA A 375 -10.66 -26.68 -2.02
C ALA A 375 -11.86 -27.47 -2.56
N ARG A 376 -11.59 -28.60 -3.24
CA ARG A 376 -12.61 -29.51 -3.76
C ARG A 376 -13.47 -30.11 -2.66
N PHE A 377 -12.91 -30.38 -1.48
CA PHE A 377 -13.63 -31.02 -0.39
C PHE A 377 -14.73 -30.14 0.18
N ASP A 378 -14.44 -28.86 0.42
CA ASP A 378 -15.43 -27.92 0.97
C ASP A 378 -16.58 -27.70 -0.03
N ALA A 379 -16.26 -27.41 -1.30
CA ALA A 379 -17.27 -27.24 -2.34
C ALA A 379 -18.13 -28.50 -2.56
N MET A 380 -17.52 -29.68 -2.47
CA MET A 380 -18.23 -30.94 -2.55
C MET A 380 -19.13 -31.16 -1.32
N ALA A 381 -18.64 -30.87 -0.12
CA ALA A 381 -19.41 -31.00 1.12
C ALA A 381 -20.64 -30.08 1.09
N ASP A 382 -20.47 -28.80 0.75
CA ASP A 382 -21.56 -27.83 0.63
C ASP A 382 -22.61 -28.31 -0.37
N TYR A 383 -22.19 -28.77 -1.55
CA TYR A 383 -23.09 -29.28 -2.58
C TYR A 383 -23.86 -30.53 -2.12
N ILE A 384 -23.17 -31.48 -1.49
CA ILE A 384 -23.79 -32.71 -0.96
C ILE A 384 -24.81 -32.37 0.12
N VAL A 385 -24.50 -31.42 0.99
CA VAL A 385 -25.38 -30.94 2.05
C VAL A 385 -26.61 -30.24 1.47
N GLU A 386 -26.44 -29.31 0.53
CA GLU A 386 -27.56 -28.64 -0.16
C GLU A 386 -28.48 -29.64 -0.86
N MET A 387 -27.91 -30.68 -1.48
CA MET A 387 -28.70 -31.70 -2.14
C MET A 387 -29.47 -32.57 -1.15
N ALA A 388 -28.84 -32.96 -0.05
CA ALA A 388 -29.53 -33.65 1.05
C ALA A 388 -30.66 -32.80 1.64
N TYR A 389 -30.50 -31.47 1.74
CA TYR A 389 -31.58 -30.57 2.17
C TYR A 389 -32.75 -30.56 1.20
N THR A 390 -32.46 -30.49 -0.11
CA THR A 390 -33.47 -30.39 -1.17
C THR A 390 -34.26 -31.70 -1.31
N ASP A 391 -33.57 -32.84 -1.20
CA ASP A 391 -34.17 -34.16 -1.37
C ASP A 391 -34.86 -34.69 -0.10
N CYS A 392 -34.42 -34.28 1.11
CA CYS A 392 -34.96 -34.80 2.37
C CYS A 392 -35.77 -33.81 3.23
N ARG A 393 -35.94 -32.53 2.84
CA ARG A 393 -36.64 -31.49 3.65
C ARG A 393 -36.19 -31.46 5.13
N ILE A 394 -34.90 -31.62 5.39
CA ILE A 394 -34.37 -31.65 6.76
C ILE A 394 -34.20 -30.20 7.23
N VAL A 395 -34.77 -29.85 8.39
CA VAL A 395 -34.48 -28.57 9.07
C VAL A 395 -33.39 -28.85 10.10
N VAL A 396 -32.17 -28.37 9.89
CA VAL A 396 -31.12 -28.47 10.91
C VAL A 396 -31.17 -27.23 11.79
N SER A 397 -31.81 -27.37 12.94
CA SER A 397 -31.57 -26.48 14.08
C SER A 397 -30.30 -26.95 14.80
N HIS A 398 -29.28 -26.07 14.83
CA HIS A 398 -28.04 -26.14 15.61
C HIS A 398 -26.86 -26.90 15.01
N LEU A 399 -25.97 -26.13 14.36
CA LEU A 399 -24.54 -26.41 14.25
C LEU A 399 -23.78 -25.14 14.68
N THR A 400 -23.63 -24.96 16.00
CA THR A 400 -22.66 -24.01 16.59
C THR A 400 -21.67 -24.68 17.54
N ASP A 401 -21.73 -25.99 17.76
CA ASP A 401 -20.81 -26.68 18.66
C ASP A 401 -20.11 -27.82 17.93
N VAL A 402 -19.05 -27.50 17.17
CA VAL A 402 -17.73 -28.17 17.18
C VAL A 402 -16.78 -27.25 16.41
N CYS A 403 -15.96 -26.49 17.16
CA CYS A 403 -14.66 -25.99 16.70
C CYS A 403 -13.58 -27.03 16.98
#